data_AF-A0A9E7W3P5-F1
#
_entry.id   AF-A0A9E7W3P5-F1
#
_cell.length_a   1.000
_cell.length_b   1.000
_cell.length_c   1.000
_cell.angle_alpha   90.00
_cell.angle_beta   90.00
_cell.angle_gamma   90.00
#
_symmetry.space_group_name_H-M   'P 1'
#
loop_
_entity.id
_entity.type
_entity.pdbx_description
1 polymer ?
#
loop_
_entity_poly.entity_id
_entity_poly.type
_entity_poly.pdbx_seq_one_letter_code
_entity_poly.pdbx_strand_id
1 'polypeptide(L)'
;MSSPGQPDIKRGDKGTAVLRAQRALRRIPDLSVAVDGDFGPDSEAGVKRFQESAGLTVDGIVGKDTWEALPNGGPMPLLKTGSKGDVVRDLQKLLISGAGSGDWPSPGEADGEFGAGTKESVEGFQKRGGVDSDGIVGDRTWAVPLHATNSTLETAVGLDWAED
;
A
#
# COMPACT_ATOMS: atom_id res chain seq x y z
N MET A 1 14.11 11.35 -9.12
CA MET A 1 13.05 10.97 -10.07
C MET A 1 12.14 10.05 -9.31
N SER A 2 10.98 10.54 -8.90
CA SER A 2 10.06 9.80 -8.03
C SER A 2 9.59 8.53 -8.73
N SER A 3 9.56 7.43 -7.99
CA SER A 3 9.00 6.17 -8.46
C SER A 3 7.55 6.40 -8.89
N PRO A 4 7.13 5.94 -10.08
CA PRO A 4 5.73 5.98 -10.47
C PRO A 4 4.98 4.94 -9.63
N GLY A 5 4.58 5.32 -8.41
CA GLY A 5 3.78 4.47 -7.53
C GLY A 5 3.96 4.71 -6.03
N GLN A 6 5.13 5.17 -5.59
CA GLN A 6 5.38 5.52 -4.18
C GLN A 6 6.05 6.90 -4.10
N PRO A 7 5.50 7.85 -3.34
CA PRO A 7 6.14 9.14 -3.14
C PRO A 7 7.46 8.94 -2.40
N ASP A 8 8.45 9.76 -2.74
CA ASP A 8 9.71 9.81 -2.00
C ASP A 8 9.39 10.31 -0.57
N ILE A 9 9.58 9.46 0.43
CA ILE A 9 9.31 9.82 1.82
C ILE A 9 10.57 10.38 2.46
N LYS A 10 10.45 11.54 3.11
CA LYS A 10 11.52 12.21 3.84
C LYS A 10 11.04 12.78 5.18
N ARG A 11 11.98 13.27 5.99
CA ARG A 11 11.68 13.96 7.25
C ARG A 11 10.61 15.02 7.08
N GLY A 12 9.58 14.93 7.92
CA GLY A 12 8.44 15.85 7.94
C GLY A 12 7.24 15.36 7.13
N ASP A 13 7.40 14.32 6.31
CA ASP A 13 6.26 13.69 5.63
C ASP A 13 5.41 12.92 6.63
N LYS A 14 4.12 12.84 6.33
CA LYS A 14 3.12 12.18 7.17
C LYS A 14 2.15 11.38 6.32
N GLY A 15 1.55 10.35 6.91
CA GLY A 15 0.46 9.60 6.31
C GLY A 15 0.80 8.13 6.02
N THR A 16 0.05 7.53 5.11
CA THR A 16 0.02 6.06 4.93
C THR A 16 1.31 5.50 4.36
N ALA A 17 1.94 6.25 3.46
CA ALA A 17 3.25 5.88 2.92
C ALA A 17 4.28 5.79 4.06
N VAL A 18 4.26 6.75 5.00
CA VAL A 18 5.14 6.75 6.18
C VAL A 18 4.86 5.53 7.07
N LEU A 19 3.59 5.24 7.37
CA LEU A 19 3.20 4.06 8.15
C LEU A 19 3.74 2.77 7.52
N ARG A 20 3.67 2.64 6.19
CA ARG A 20 4.20 1.48 5.47
C ARG A 20 5.71 1.36 5.60
N ALA A 21 6.42 2.45 5.34
CA ALA A 21 7.88 2.47 5.49
C ALA A 21 8.28 2.12 6.93
N GLN A 22 7.65 2.73 7.94
CA GLN A 22 7.91 2.45 9.35
C GLN A 22 7.63 0.98 9.71
N ARG A 23 6.54 0.38 9.21
CA ARG A 23 6.23 -1.04 9.43
C ARG A 23 7.25 -1.96 8.78
N ALA A 24 7.64 -1.68 7.53
CA ALA A 24 8.67 -2.44 6.84
C ALA A 24 10.02 -2.35 7.57
N LEU A 25 10.38 -1.15 8.05
CA LEU A 25 11.57 -0.93 8.86
C LEU A 25 11.53 -1.69 10.18
N ARG A 26 10.38 -1.72 10.87
CA ARG A 26 10.22 -2.45 12.15
C ARG A 26 10.34 -3.96 11.99
N ARG A 27 10.16 -4.51 10.79
CA ARG A 27 10.35 -5.95 10.50
C ARG A 27 11.82 -6.33 10.30
N ILE A 28 12.70 -5.35 10.14
CA ILE A 28 14.13 -5.60 10.02
C ILE A 28 14.69 -5.80 11.42
N PRO A 29 15.34 -6.95 11.70
CA PRO A 29 16.03 -7.14 12.97
C PRO A 29 17.07 -6.02 13.15
N ASP A 30 17.17 -5.46 14.36
CA ASP A 30 18.01 -4.31 14.75
C ASP A 30 17.46 -2.90 14.47
N LEU A 31 16.29 -2.76 13.85
CA LEU A 31 15.61 -1.46 13.70
C LEU A 31 14.40 -1.33 14.63
N SER A 32 14.47 -0.34 15.52
CA SER A 32 13.33 0.08 16.36
C SER A 32 12.82 1.41 15.85
N VAL A 33 11.75 1.38 15.06
CA VAL A 33 11.11 2.56 14.48
C VAL A 33 9.66 2.62 14.97
N ALA A 34 9.24 3.77 15.48
CA ALA A 34 7.84 4.02 15.84
C ALA A 34 6.97 4.00 14.57
N VAL A 35 5.80 3.35 14.66
CA VAL A 35 4.82 3.28 13.57
C VAL A 35 3.67 4.22 13.92
N ASP A 36 3.92 5.52 13.78
CA ASP A 36 2.99 6.61 14.12
C ASP A 36 2.47 7.36 12.89
N GLY A 37 3.01 7.07 11.71
CA GLY A 37 2.67 7.73 10.47
C GLY A 37 3.27 9.12 10.32
N ASP A 38 4.21 9.49 11.20
CA ASP A 38 4.97 10.72 11.17
C ASP A 38 6.45 10.41 10.91
N PHE A 39 6.99 10.87 9.77
CA PHE A 39 8.38 10.60 9.43
C PHE A 39 9.30 11.55 10.18
N GLY A 40 9.57 11.18 11.44
CA GLY A 40 10.42 11.93 12.36
C GLY A 40 11.91 11.58 12.26
N PRO A 41 12.73 12.16 13.16
CA PRO A 41 14.17 11.88 13.23
C PRO A 41 14.49 10.39 13.42
N ASP A 42 13.67 9.66 14.18
CA ASP A 42 13.86 8.23 14.43
C ASP A 42 13.56 7.39 13.19
N SER A 43 12.54 7.74 12.42
CA SER A 43 12.24 7.10 11.13
C SER A 43 13.36 7.32 10.13
N GLU A 44 13.88 8.55 10.01
CA GLU A 44 15.02 8.84 9.15
C GLU A 44 16.27 8.08 9.57
N ALA A 45 16.57 8.03 10.88
CA ALA A 45 17.70 7.26 11.39
C ALA A 45 17.55 5.76 11.08
N GLY A 46 16.33 5.22 11.20
CA GLY A 46 16.00 3.85 10.81
C GLY A 46 16.22 3.60 9.31
N VAL A 47 15.78 4.52 8.46
CA VAL A 47 16.00 4.45 7.00
C VAL A 47 17.48 4.50 6.65
N LYS A 48 18.27 5.41 7.26
CA LYS A 48 19.71 5.49 7.00
C LYS A 48 20.43 4.21 7.38
N ARG A 49 20.12 3.63 8.54
CA ARG A 49 20.69 2.34 8.97
C ARG A 49 20.31 1.22 8.02
N PHE A 50 19.05 1.20 7.57
CA PHE A 50 18.61 0.25 6.58
C PHE A 50 19.38 0.40 5.26
N GLN A 51 19.47 1.62 4.73
CA GLN A 51 20.20 1.94 3.50
C GLN A 51 21.67 1.52 3.61
N GLU A 52 22.33 1.79 4.75
CA GLU A 52 23.69 1.31 5.03
C GLU A 52 23.78 -0.21 4.98
N SER A 53 22.86 -0.92 5.65
CA SER A 53 22.86 -2.39 5.68
C SER A 53 22.53 -3.03 4.32
N ALA A 54 21.73 -2.35 3.50
CA ALA A 54 21.30 -2.79 2.19
C ALA A 54 22.26 -2.36 1.05
N GLY A 55 23.33 -1.60 1.36
CA GLY A 55 24.28 -1.09 0.36
C GLY A 55 23.69 -0.02 -0.58
N LEU A 56 22.67 0.70 -0.12
CA LEU A 56 22.00 1.78 -0.85
C LEU A 56 22.62 3.14 -0.55
N THR A 57 22.20 4.16 -1.30
CA THR A 57 22.54 5.56 -1.00
C THR A 57 21.94 5.95 0.36
N VAL A 58 22.79 6.38 1.30
CA VAL A 58 22.40 6.73 2.67
C VAL A 58 21.98 8.19 2.73
N ASP A 59 20.82 8.50 2.17
CA ASP A 59 20.25 9.86 2.16
C ASP A 59 19.15 10.06 3.20
N GLY A 60 18.66 8.98 3.82
CA GLY A 60 17.53 9.00 4.76
C GLY A 60 16.17 9.20 4.10
N ILE A 61 16.10 9.05 2.77
CA ILE A 61 14.89 9.20 1.97
C ILE A 61 14.43 7.82 1.50
N VAL A 62 13.16 7.48 1.73
CA VAL A 62 12.57 6.27 1.17
C VAL A 62 12.18 6.55 -0.28
N GLY A 63 13.18 6.49 -1.15
CA GLY A 63 13.02 6.54 -2.59
C GLY A 63 12.85 5.15 -3.20
N LYS A 64 12.76 5.10 -4.54
CA LYS A 64 12.61 3.86 -5.32
C LYS A 64 13.41 2.66 -4.80
N ASP A 65 14.73 2.83 -4.74
CA ASP A 65 15.64 1.72 -4.45
C ASP A 65 15.51 1.28 -2.98
N THR A 66 15.16 2.21 -2.09
CA THR A 66 14.90 1.91 -0.68
C THR A 66 13.60 1.15 -0.53
N TRP A 67 12.55 1.52 -1.25
CA TRP A 67 11.29 0.79 -1.28
C TRP A 67 11.45 -0.64 -1.80
N GLU A 68 12.16 -0.82 -2.92
CA GLU A 68 12.43 -2.14 -3.50
C GLU A 68 13.22 -3.05 -2.55
N ALA A 69 14.12 -2.48 -1.75
CA ALA A 69 14.93 -3.24 -0.80
C ALA A 69 14.17 -3.56 0.51
N LEU A 70 13.15 -2.79 0.89
CA LEU A 70 12.44 -2.97 2.15
C LEU A 70 11.65 -4.29 2.16
N PRO A 71 11.72 -5.09 3.24
CA PRO A 71 10.96 -6.33 3.35
C PRO A 71 9.45 -6.03 3.41
N ASN A 72 8.73 -6.39 2.34
CA ASN A 72 7.33 -5.99 2.10
C ASN A 72 7.10 -4.47 1.98
N GLY A 73 8.16 -3.69 1.74
CA GLY A 73 8.08 -2.28 1.35
C GLY A 73 8.10 -2.07 -0.17
N GLY A 74 8.24 -3.14 -0.94
CA GLY A 74 8.11 -3.10 -2.39
C GLY A 74 6.78 -2.46 -2.83
N PRO A 75 6.70 -2.00 -4.10
CA PRO A 75 5.46 -1.47 -4.66
C PRO A 75 4.31 -2.40 -4.33
N MET A 76 3.15 -1.84 -3.97
CA MET A 76 1.99 -2.66 -3.61
C MET A 76 1.79 -3.71 -4.70
N PRO A 77 1.60 -4.98 -4.33
CA PRO A 77 1.63 -6.06 -5.29
C PRO A 77 0.60 -5.75 -6.38
N LEU A 78 1.04 -5.81 -7.63
CA LEU A 78 0.17 -5.62 -8.78
C LEU A 78 -0.83 -6.79 -8.81
N LEU A 79 -2.05 -6.55 -8.34
CA LEU A 79 -3.09 -7.57 -8.32
C LEU A 79 -3.83 -7.56 -9.66
N LYS A 80 -3.91 -8.71 -10.29
CA LYS A 80 -4.60 -8.91 -11.56
C LYS A 80 -5.29 -10.26 -11.54
N THR A 81 -6.11 -10.54 -12.55
CA THR A 81 -6.73 -11.86 -12.70
C THR A 81 -5.71 -12.98 -12.59
N GLY A 82 -5.97 -13.92 -11.67
CA GLY A 82 -5.06 -15.02 -11.34
C GLY A 82 -4.12 -14.77 -10.16
N SER A 83 -4.04 -13.54 -9.64
CA SER A 83 -3.39 -13.26 -8.35
C SER A 83 -4.16 -13.93 -7.21
N LYS A 84 -3.44 -14.47 -6.22
CA LYS A 84 -4.02 -15.16 -5.07
C LYS A 84 -3.27 -14.80 -3.79
N GLY A 85 -3.95 -14.91 -2.65
CA GLY A 85 -3.37 -14.75 -1.33
C GLY A 85 -4.13 -13.76 -0.46
N ASP A 86 -3.63 -13.55 0.76
CA ASP A 86 -4.33 -12.77 1.77
C ASP A 86 -4.52 -11.31 1.34
N VAL A 87 -3.59 -10.74 0.57
CA VAL A 87 -3.72 -9.38 0.00
C VAL A 87 -4.92 -9.23 -0.95
N VAL A 88 -5.26 -10.29 -1.69
CA VAL A 88 -6.43 -10.30 -2.57
C VAL A 88 -7.69 -10.41 -1.71
N ARG A 89 -7.66 -11.22 -0.65
CA ARG A 89 -8.77 -11.36 0.29
C ARG A 89 -9.10 -10.03 0.97
N ASP A 90 -8.08 -9.31 1.41
CA ASP A 90 -8.25 -8.01 2.07
C ASP A 90 -8.76 -6.96 1.08
N LEU A 91 -8.22 -6.92 -0.14
CA LEU A 91 -8.78 -6.09 -1.20
C LEU A 91 -10.27 -6.40 -1.44
N GLN A 92 -10.63 -7.67 -1.55
CA GLN A 92 -12.02 -8.10 -1.77
C GLN A 92 -12.91 -7.65 -0.63
N LYS A 93 -12.52 -7.86 0.64
CA LYS A 93 -13.29 -7.38 1.81
C LYS A 93 -13.59 -5.88 1.73
N LEU A 94 -12.63 -5.08 1.31
CA LEU A 94 -12.81 -3.63 1.17
C LEU A 94 -13.70 -3.25 0.01
N LEU A 95 -13.52 -3.89 -1.13
CA LEU A 95 -14.37 -3.68 -2.29
C LEU A 95 -15.81 -4.10 -1.97
N ILE A 96 -16.03 -5.17 -1.21
CA ILE A 96 -17.34 -5.59 -0.70
C ILE A 96 -17.91 -4.52 0.25
N SER A 97 -17.10 -4.03 1.19
CA SER A 97 -17.51 -3.01 2.15
C SER A 97 -17.94 -1.70 1.47
N GLY A 98 -17.23 -1.29 0.41
CA GLY A 98 -17.59 -0.09 -0.35
C GLY A 98 -18.62 -0.30 -1.46
N ALA A 99 -18.80 -1.52 -1.98
CA ALA A 99 -19.82 -1.82 -2.99
C ALA A 99 -21.25 -1.57 -2.49
N GLY A 100 -21.45 -1.49 -1.16
CA GLY A 100 -22.73 -1.14 -0.55
C GLY A 100 -23.27 0.24 -0.95
N SER A 101 -22.43 1.16 -1.44
CA SER A 101 -22.88 2.48 -1.94
C SER A 101 -23.49 2.42 -3.35
N GLY A 102 -23.35 1.30 -4.06
CA GLY A 102 -23.86 1.11 -5.43
C GLY A 102 -22.99 1.75 -6.52
N ASP A 103 -21.84 2.31 -6.16
CA ASP A 103 -20.91 2.95 -7.12
C ASP A 103 -20.14 1.93 -7.99
N TRP A 104 -19.97 0.69 -7.51
CA TRP A 104 -19.32 -0.40 -8.25
C TRP A 104 -19.91 -1.77 -7.85
N PRO A 105 -19.83 -2.80 -8.72
CA PRO A 105 -20.35 -4.13 -8.40
C PRO A 105 -19.53 -4.79 -7.28
N SER A 106 -20.13 -5.69 -6.50
CA SER A 106 -19.42 -6.46 -5.47
C SER A 106 -18.51 -7.54 -6.09
N PRO A 107 -17.29 -7.76 -5.56
CA PRO A 107 -16.31 -8.67 -6.16
C PRO A 107 -16.65 -10.15 -5.98
N GLY A 108 -17.72 -10.45 -5.22
CA GLY A 108 -18.08 -11.79 -4.77
C GLY A 108 -17.64 -12.03 -3.33
N GLU A 109 -17.39 -13.29 -2.98
CA GLU A 109 -16.84 -13.66 -1.67
C GLU A 109 -15.35 -13.29 -1.60
N ALA A 110 -14.87 -12.95 -0.39
CA ALA A 110 -13.45 -12.71 -0.15
C ALA A 110 -12.69 -14.05 -0.03
N ASP A 111 -12.60 -14.77 -1.14
CA ASP A 111 -11.95 -16.08 -1.24
C ASP A 111 -10.42 -15.98 -1.27
N GLY A 112 -9.88 -14.80 -1.57
CA GLY A 112 -8.45 -14.57 -1.77
C GLY A 112 -7.97 -14.94 -3.16
N GLU A 113 -8.87 -15.07 -4.13
CA GLU A 113 -8.56 -15.31 -5.53
C GLU A 113 -9.07 -14.18 -6.43
N PHE A 114 -8.17 -13.57 -7.19
CA PHE A 114 -8.54 -12.46 -8.06
C PHE A 114 -9.20 -13.01 -9.32
N GLY A 115 -10.52 -13.20 -9.24
CA GLY A 115 -11.36 -13.72 -10.31
C GLY A 115 -11.98 -12.62 -11.19
N ALA A 116 -12.93 -13.01 -12.04
CA ALA A 116 -13.67 -12.09 -12.91
C ALA A 116 -14.51 -11.09 -12.11
N GLY A 117 -15.18 -11.53 -11.02
CA GLY A 117 -15.94 -10.63 -10.15
C GLY A 117 -15.07 -9.57 -9.48
N THR A 118 -13.91 -9.97 -8.95
CA THR A 118 -12.95 -9.02 -8.37
C THR A 118 -12.43 -8.01 -9.39
N LYS A 119 -12.16 -8.47 -10.62
CA LYS A 119 -11.78 -7.58 -11.71
C LYS A 119 -12.86 -6.54 -12.02
N GLU A 120 -14.12 -6.94 -12.16
CA GLU A 120 -15.23 -6.02 -12.44
C GLU A 120 -15.41 -4.97 -11.33
N SER A 121 -15.28 -5.37 -10.06
CA SER A 121 -15.30 -4.42 -8.94
C SER A 121 -14.13 -3.44 -8.98
N VAL A 122 -12.93 -3.93 -9.28
CA VAL A 122 -11.74 -3.08 -9.42
C VAL A 122 -11.92 -2.09 -10.55
N GLU A 123 -12.41 -2.51 -11.73
CA GLU A 123 -12.69 -1.60 -12.84
C GLU A 123 -13.72 -0.53 -12.48
N GLY A 124 -14.79 -0.90 -11.76
CA GLY A 124 -15.80 0.04 -11.27
C GLY A 124 -15.21 1.04 -10.26
N PHE A 125 -14.42 0.54 -9.32
CA PHE A 125 -13.73 1.35 -8.32
C PHE A 125 -12.71 2.30 -8.96
N GLN A 126 -11.96 1.85 -9.96
CA GLN A 126 -11.04 2.66 -10.75
C GLN A 126 -11.77 3.78 -11.50
N LYS A 127 -12.89 3.46 -12.15
CA LYS A 127 -13.75 4.46 -12.82
C LYS A 127 -14.23 5.53 -11.85
N ARG A 128 -14.63 5.13 -10.64
CA ARG A 128 -15.02 6.07 -9.58
C ARG A 128 -13.86 6.94 -9.12
N GLY A 129 -12.69 6.34 -8.96
CA GLY A 129 -11.46 7.04 -8.59
C GLY A 129 -10.90 7.95 -9.68
N GLY A 130 -11.43 7.90 -10.90
CA GLY A 130 -10.91 8.63 -12.05
C GLY A 130 -9.54 8.15 -12.52
N VAL A 131 -9.21 6.88 -12.26
CA VAL A 131 -7.97 6.24 -12.73
C VAL A 131 -8.26 5.27 -13.87
N ASP A 132 -7.21 4.84 -14.59
CA ASP A 132 -7.32 3.88 -15.69
C ASP A 132 -8.05 2.61 -15.24
N SER A 133 -9.17 2.28 -15.91
CA SER A 133 -10.02 1.13 -15.56
C SER A 133 -9.55 -0.15 -16.25
N ASP A 134 -8.30 -0.54 -15.97
CA ASP A 134 -7.64 -1.70 -16.58
C ASP A 134 -7.95 -3.02 -15.84
N GLY A 135 -8.63 -2.96 -14.70
CA GLY A 135 -8.93 -4.11 -13.86
C GLY A 135 -7.71 -4.66 -13.12
N ILE A 136 -6.65 -3.86 -13.02
CA ILE A 136 -5.39 -4.19 -12.36
C ILE A 136 -5.20 -3.26 -11.16
N VAL A 137 -4.99 -3.83 -9.97
CA VAL A 137 -4.74 -3.05 -8.77
C VAL A 137 -3.24 -2.78 -8.66
N GLY A 138 -2.80 -1.76 -9.37
CA GLY A 138 -1.50 -1.13 -9.21
C GLY A 138 -1.59 0.12 -8.33
N ASP A 139 -0.47 0.85 -8.20
CA ASP A 139 -0.34 1.95 -7.24
C ASP A 139 -1.39 3.07 -7.42
N ARG A 140 -1.78 3.35 -8.67
CA ARG A 140 -2.86 4.31 -8.96
C ARG A 140 -4.19 3.88 -8.35
N THR A 141 -4.50 2.59 -8.43
CA THR A 141 -5.71 2.01 -7.85
C THR A 141 -5.63 1.98 -6.33
N TRP A 142 -4.47 1.62 -5.77
CA TRP A 142 -4.23 1.62 -4.31
C TRP A 142 -4.38 3.00 -3.68
N ALA A 143 -4.00 4.05 -4.39
CA ALA A 143 -4.11 5.44 -3.95
C ALA A 143 -5.55 6.01 -4.01
N VAL A 144 -6.49 5.30 -4.64
CA VAL A 144 -7.88 5.78 -4.71
C VAL A 144 -8.52 5.69 -3.31
N PRO A 145 -9.17 6.76 -2.83
CA PRO A 145 -9.89 6.77 -1.56
C PRO A 145 -11.07 5.80 -1.55
N LEU A 146 -11.31 5.13 -0.43
CA LEU A 146 -12.51 4.38 -0.08
C LEU A 146 -13.38 5.28 0.82
N HIS A 147 -14.56 5.64 0.33
CA HIS A 147 -15.48 6.61 0.95
C HIS A 147 -14.96 8.06 1.06
N ALA A 148 -15.88 8.99 1.29
CA ALA A 148 -15.63 10.43 1.39
C ALA A 148 -14.79 10.85 2.63
N THR A 149 -14.29 9.90 3.41
CA THR A 149 -13.48 10.09 4.60
C THR A 149 -12.05 9.61 4.34
N ASN A 150 -11.28 10.33 3.53
CA ASN A 150 -9.79 10.35 3.40
C ASN A 150 -8.95 9.05 3.53
N SER A 151 -9.53 7.85 3.60
CA SER A 151 -8.85 6.57 3.76
C SER A 151 -8.71 5.92 2.40
N THR A 152 -7.50 5.54 1.99
CA THR A 152 -7.25 4.90 0.69
C THR A 152 -7.43 3.38 0.76
N LEU A 153 -7.58 2.71 -0.40
CA LEU A 153 -7.48 1.24 -0.48
C LEU A 153 -6.20 0.74 0.18
N GLU A 154 -5.13 1.49 -0.01
CA GLU A 154 -3.85 1.30 0.65
C GLU A 154 -3.94 1.31 2.18
N THR A 155 -4.66 2.29 2.75
CA THR A 155 -4.90 2.38 4.19
C THR A 155 -5.67 1.17 4.67
N ALA A 156 -6.77 0.84 3.99
CA ALA A 156 -7.70 -0.13 4.51
C ALA A 156 -7.23 -1.58 4.33
N VAL A 157 -6.40 -1.89 3.31
CA VAL A 157 -5.71 -3.21 3.22
C VAL A 157 -4.53 -3.25 4.18
N GLY A 158 -3.80 -2.13 4.33
CA GLY A 158 -2.68 -2.07 5.26
C GLY A 158 -3.10 -2.08 6.74
N LEU A 159 -4.32 -1.65 7.07
CA LEU A 159 -4.81 -1.52 8.46
C LEU A 159 -5.11 -2.87 9.13
N ASP A 160 -5.46 -3.92 8.37
CA ASP A 160 -5.75 -5.25 8.95
C ASP A 160 -4.47 -5.99 9.40
N TRP A 161 -3.27 -5.53 8.97
CA TRP A 161 -1.97 -6.13 9.31
C TRP A 161 -1.33 -5.51 10.55
N ALA A 162 -2.15 -4.99 11.48
CA ALA A 162 -1.72 -4.31 12.70
C ALA A 162 -2.10 -5.02 14.01
N GLU A 163 -2.80 -6.15 13.98
CA GLU A 163 -3.08 -6.99 15.16
C GLU A 163 -2.92 -8.46 14.69
N ASP A 164 -1.92 -9.22 15.11
CA ASP A 164 -1.58 -9.68 16.46
C ASP A 164 -0.05 -9.70 16.71
#